data_AF-A0A1M7CAZ2-F1
#
_entry.id   AF-A0A1M7CAZ2-F1
#
_cell.length_a   1.000
_cell.length_b   1.000
_cell.length_c   1.000
_cell.angle_alpha   90.00
_cell.angle_beta   90.00
_cell.angle_gamma   90.00
#
_symmetry.space_group_name_H-M   'P 1'
#
loop_
_entity.id
_entity.type
_entity.pdbx_description
1 polymer ?
#
loop_
_entity_poly.entity_id
_entity_poly.type
_entity_poly.pdbx_seq_one_letter_code
_entity_poly.pdbx_strand_id
1 'polypeptide(L)'
;MESRAIINTENIITTKELFTRIKRLEQELNYHCSDEYSKELKALKILERNVEAAATVSTYEPGSDLVRDSYLEEYKKAVQTLRGTANTGEVPFRPVDFGGITYWLRQ
;
A
#
# COMPACT_ATOMS: atom_id res chain seq x y z
N MET A 1 7.68 9.80 18.13
CA MET A 1 7.84 8.52 17.41
C MET A 1 8.02 8.84 15.94
N GLU A 2 9.19 8.59 15.38
CA GLU A 2 9.45 8.72 13.95
C GLU A 2 8.62 7.65 13.22
N SER A 3 7.71 8.07 12.33
CA SER A 3 7.07 7.12 11.42
C SER A 3 8.11 6.79 10.35
N ARG A 4 8.44 5.50 10.22
CA ARG A 4 9.36 5.01 9.20
C ARG A 4 8.90 5.46 7.81
N ALA A 5 9.84 5.86 6.97
CA ALA A 5 9.56 6.22 5.59
C ALA A 5 8.97 5.02 4.84
N ILE A 6 7.92 5.25 4.03
CA ILE A 6 7.36 4.21 3.17
C ILE A 6 8.11 4.25 1.84
N ILE A 7 8.83 3.17 1.55
CA ILE A 7 9.59 2.98 0.31
C ILE A 7 9.20 1.65 -0.35
N ASN A 8 9.48 1.51 -1.64
CA ASN A 8 9.08 0.37 -2.47
C ASN A 8 9.90 -0.92 -2.23
N THR A 9 10.42 -1.09 -1.02
CA THR A 9 11.17 -2.27 -0.57
C THR A 9 10.36 -3.15 0.38
N GLU A 10 9.36 -2.59 1.05
CA GLU A 10 8.46 -3.30 1.96
C GLU A 10 7.66 -4.37 1.19
N ASN A 11 7.54 -5.58 1.75
CA ASN A 11 6.78 -6.66 1.11
C ASN A 11 5.27 -6.44 1.20
N ILE A 12 4.81 -5.78 2.26
CA ILE A 12 3.40 -5.48 2.52
C ILE A 12 3.32 -4.04 3.00
N ILE A 13 2.44 -3.25 2.38
CA ILE A 13 2.11 -1.89 2.82
C ILE A 13 0.60 -1.84 3.00
N THR A 14 0.10 -1.41 4.16
CA THR A 14 -1.34 -1.23 4.31
C THR A 14 -1.75 0.14 3.76
N THR A 15 -2.90 0.23 3.08
CA THR A 15 -3.39 1.54 2.58
C THR A 15 -3.64 2.51 3.74
N LYS A 16 -4.00 2.01 4.93
CA LYS A 16 -4.11 2.82 6.14
C LYS A 16 -2.78 3.48 6.52
N GLU A 17 -1.68 2.73 6.47
CA GLU A 17 -0.34 3.25 6.76
C GLU A 17 0.08 4.28 5.71
N LEU A 18 -0.18 4.00 4.42
CA LEU A 18 0.05 4.94 3.32
C LEU A 18 -0.63 6.30 3.57
N PHE A 19 -1.95 6.32 3.80
CA PHE A 19 -2.68 7.57 4.03
C PHE A 19 -2.23 8.28 5.31
N THR A 20 -1.92 7.51 6.37
CA THR A 20 -1.41 8.07 7.63
C THR A 20 -0.07 8.76 7.41
N ARG A 21 0.84 8.14 6.64
CA ARG A 21 2.16 8.72 6.34
C ARG A 21 2.06 9.95 5.45
N ILE A 22 1.21 9.94 4.43
CA ILE A 22 0.93 11.11 3.58
C ILE A 22 0.49 12.30 4.44
N LYS A 23 -0.54 12.12 5.28
CA LYS A 23 -1.06 13.19 6.14
C LYS A 23 0.00 13.73 7.09
N ARG A 24 0.85 12.85 7.63
CA ARG A 24 1.95 13.23 8.52
C ARG A 24 3.03 14.03 7.78
N LEU A 25 3.43 13.61 6.58
CA LEU A 25 4.40 14.34 5.76
C LEU A 25 3.89 15.74 5.37
N GLU A 26 2.60 15.86 5.03
CA GLU A 26 1.96 17.15 4.77
C GLU A 26 2.05 18.08 5.99
N GLN A 27 1.84 17.55 7.19
CA GLN A 27 2.01 18.31 8.44
C GLN A 27 3.47 18.67 8.69
N GLU A 28 4.39 17.70 8.61
CA GLU A 28 5.83 17.91 8.87
C GLU A 28 6.42 18.95 7.91
N LEU A 29 6.05 18.91 6.63
CA LEU A 29 6.50 19.88 5.61
C LEU A 29 5.96 21.30 5.83
N ASN A 30 4.79 21.43 6.47
CA ASN A 30 4.25 22.72 6.85
C ASN A 30 5.06 23.39 7.99
N TYR A 31 5.73 22.58 8.82
CA TYR A 31 6.57 23.07 9.92
C TYR A 31 8.06 23.12 9.57
N HIS A 32 8.53 22.25 8.68
CA HIS A 32 9.94 22.13 8.29
C HIS A 32 10.09 21.84 6.80
N CYS A 33 10.81 22.68 6.07
CA CYS A 33 11.15 22.38 4.69
C CYS A 33 12.23 21.28 4.65
N SER A 34 11.85 20.08 4.20
CA SER A 34 12.75 18.94 3.99
C SER A 34 12.58 18.40 2.58
N ASP A 35 13.67 18.39 1.81
CA ASP A 35 13.68 17.85 0.46
C ASP A 35 13.39 16.35 0.44
N GLU A 36 13.84 15.62 1.46
CA GLU A 36 13.60 14.19 1.60
C GLU A 36 12.13 13.88 1.83
N TYR A 37 11.48 14.60 2.75
CA TYR A 37 10.05 14.46 3.02
C TYR A 37 9.20 14.89 1.81
N SER A 38 9.65 15.90 1.07
CA SER A 38 8.98 16.32 -0.16
C SER A 38 9.05 15.26 -1.26
N LYS A 39 10.21 14.60 -1.42
CA LYS A 39 10.39 13.49 -2.36
C LYS A 39 9.55 12.27 -1.97
N GLU A 40 9.56 11.90 -0.68
CA GLU A 40 8.73 10.83 -0.15
C GLU A 40 7.25 11.14 -0.39
N LEU A 41 6.76 12.32 0.00
CA LEU A 41 5.37 12.72 -0.18
C LEU A 41 4.96 12.66 -1.64
N LYS A 42 5.80 13.14 -2.56
CA LYS A 42 5.51 13.06 -4.01
C LYS A 42 5.36 11.61 -4.48
N ALA A 43 6.23 10.70 -4.04
CA ALA A 43 6.13 9.29 -4.39
C ALA A 43 4.86 8.65 -3.80
N LEU A 44 4.54 8.94 -2.54
CA LEU A 44 3.34 8.40 -1.88
C LEU A 44 2.04 8.95 -2.47
N LYS A 45 2.01 10.22 -2.91
CA LYS A 45 0.86 10.80 -3.63
C LYS A 45 0.63 10.14 -5.00
N ILE A 46 1.70 9.72 -5.68
CA ILE A 46 1.57 8.95 -6.93
C ILE A 46 0.99 7.56 -6.61
N LEU A 47 1.52 6.89 -5.59
CA LEU A 47 1.00 5.61 -5.13
C LEU A 47 -0.47 5.70 -4.73
N GLU A 48 -0.88 6.72 -3.96
CA GLU A 48 -2.26 7.00 -3.59
C GLU A 48 -3.18 7.05 -4.82
N ARG A 49 -2.81 7.81 -5.85
CA ARG A 49 -3.58 7.89 -7.10
C ARG A 49 -3.67 6.56 -7.84
N ASN A 50 -2.58 5.79 -7.85
CA ASN A 50 -2.56 4.47 -8.49
C ASN A 50 -3.46 3.48 -7.72
N VAL A 51 -3.49 3.56 -6.39
CA VAL A 51 -4.41 2.80 -5.54
C VAL A 51 -5.86 3.20 -5.82
N GLU A 52 -6.17 4.50 -5.87
CA GLU A 52 -7.52 4.99 -6.21
C GLU A 52 -7.97 4.53 -7.59
N ALA A 53 -7.08 4.54 -8.59
CA ALA A 53 -7.38 4.07 -9.94
C ALA A 53 -7.60 2.55 -10.01
N ALA A 54 -6.88 1.77 -9.18
CA ALA A 54 -7.05 0.33 -9.11
C ALA A 54 -8.26 -0.08 -8.25
N ALA A 55 -8.56 0.70 -7.21
CA ALA A 55 -9.64 0.47 -6.26
C ALA A 55 -11.00 0.42 -6.98
N THR A 56 -11.70 -0.70 -6.85
CA THR A 56 -13.12 -0.75 -7.24
C THR A 56 -13.96 -0.39 -6.04
N VAL A 57 -14.82 0.62 -6.16
CA VAL A 57 -15.64 1.16 -5.07
C VAL A 57 -16.47 0.07 -4.36
N SER A 58 -16.83 -1.01 -5.05
CA SER A 58 -17.63 -2.11 -4.51
C SER A 58 -16.86 -3.19 -3.74
N THR A 59 -15.54 -3.26 -3.87
CA THR A 59 -14.72 -4.35 -3.28
C THR A 59 -13.53 -3.83 -2.46
N TYR A 60 -13.16 -2.56 -2.61
CA TYR A 60 -12.06 -1.99 -1.86
C TYR A 60 -12.42 -1.74 -0.39
N GLU A 61 -11.68 -2.38 0.53
CA GLU A 61 -11.77 -2.12 1.96
C GLU A 61 -10.68 -1.13 2.41
N PRO A 62 -11.03 -0.07 3.17
CA PRO A 62 -10.03 0.78 3.81
C PRO A 62 -9.10 -0.04 4.72
N GLY A 63 -7.79 0.07 4.49
CA GLY A 63 -6.80 -0.76 5.17
C GLY A 63 -6.41 -2.04 4.43
N SER A 64 -6.86 -2.23 3.18
CA SER A 64 -6.35 -3.29 2.30
C SER A 64 -4.83 -3.29 2.18
N ASP A 65 -4.29 -4.49 1.98
CA ASP A 65 -2.86 -4.69 1.79
C ASP A 65 -2.46 -4.45 0.33
N LEU A 66 -1.36 -3.73 0.15
CA LEU A 66 -0.56 -3.70 -1.06
C LEU A 66 0.57 -4.72 -0.87
N VAL A 67 0.55 -5.78 -1.66
CA VAL A 67 1.52 -6.87 -1.55
C VAL A 67 2.48 -6.80 -2.72
N ARG A 68 3.78 -6.73 -2.45
CA ARG A 68 4.79 -6.70 -3.51
C ARG A 68 4.71 -7.96 -4.37
N ASP A 69 4.87 -7.82 -5.68
CA ASP A 69 4.81 -8.93 -6.64
C ASP A 69 5.68 -10.13 -6.23
N SER A 70 6.93 -9.86 -5.82
CA SER A 70 7.88 -10.88 -5.38
C SER A 70 7.49 -11.62 -4.09
N TYR A 71 6.45 -11.19 -3.39
CA TYR A 71 5.96 -11.78 -2.14
C TYR A 71 4.49 -12.23 -2.24
N LEU A 72 3.86 -12.08 -3.40
CA LEU A 72 2.44 -12.31 -3.57
C LEU A 72 2.04 -13.76 -3.29
N GLU A 73 2.84 -14.71 -3.76
CA GLU A 73 2.54 -16.14 -3.63
C GLU A 73 2.70 -16.62 -2.19
N GLU A 74 3.72 -16.14 -1.47
CA GLU A 74 3.89 -16.35 -0.03
C GLU A 74 2.72 -15.77 0.77
N TYR A 75 2.29 -14.55 0.43
CA TYR A 75 1.16 -13.90 1.07
C TYR A 75 -0.14 -14.69 0.87
N LYS A 76 -0.45 -15.12 -0.36
CA LYS A 76 -1.66 -15.91 -0.66
C LYS A 76 -1.68 -17.22 0.14
N LYS A 77 -0.54 -17.93 0.23
CA LYS A 77 -0.42 -19.16 1.04
C LYS A 77 -0.66 -18.91 2.52
N ALA A 78 -0.09 -17.83 3.06
CA ALA A 78 -0.28 -17.44 4.45
C ALA A 78 -1.74 -17.13 4.76
N VAL A 79 -2.41 -16.34 3.90
CA VAL A 79 -3.84 -15.99 4.06
C VAL A 79 -4.74 -17.22 3.94
N GLN A 80 -4.44 -18.13 3.01
CA GLN A 80 -5.21 -19.37 2.82
C GLN A 80 -5.10 -20.30 4.04
N THR A 81 -3.91 -20.38 4.64
CA THR A 81 -3.68 -21.16 5.86
C THR A 81 -4.46 -20.58 7.05
N LEU A 82 -4.51 -19.26 7.17
CA LEU A 82 -5.22 -18.56 8.25
C LEU A 82 -6.75 -18.61 8.12
N ARG A 83 -7.29 -18.54 6.91
CA ARG A 83 -8.77 -18.54 6.68
C ARG A 83 -9.39 -19.93 6.73
N GLY A 84 -8.57 -20.99 6.77
CA GLY A 84 -9.03 -22.35 6.56
C GLY A 84 -9.49 -22.57 5.10
N THR A 85 -9.46 -23.81 4.64
CA THR A 85 -9.83 -24.21 3.27
C THR A 85 -11.29 -23.95 2.88
N ALA A 86 -12.10 -23.31 3.74
CA ALA A 86 -13.55 -23.29 3.65
C ALA A 86 -14.17 -22.10 2.88
N ASN A 87 -13.39 -21.08 2.48
CA ASN A 87 -13.93 -19.94 1.71
C ASN A 87 -12.96 -19.52 0.60
N THR A 88 -12.89 -20.31 -0.47
CA THR A 88 -12.17 -19.98 -1.72
C THR A 88 -13.01 -19.07 -2.62
N GLY A 89 -13.43 -17.92 -2.10
CA GLY A 89 -13.58 -16.77 -2.99
C GLY A 89 -12.17 -16.30 -3.30
N GLU A 90 -11.72 -16.35 -4.56
CA GLU A 90 -10.46 -15.72 -4.94
C GLU A 90 -10.54 -14.25 -4.56
N VAL A 91 -9.75 -13.85 -3.56
CA VAL A 91 -9.61 -12.45 -3.16
C VAL A 91 -9.01 -11.72 -4.35
N PRO A 92 -9.72 -10.77 -4.98
CA PRO A 92 -9.22 -10.13 -6.18
C PRO A 92 -7.98 -9.30 -5.86
N PHE A 93 -6.97 -9.42 -6.71
CA PHE A 93 -5.76 -8.60 -6.65
C PHE A 93 -5.68 -7.73 -7.89
N ARG A 94 -5.33 -6.46 -7.70
CA ARG A 94 -5.11 -5.53 -8.82
C ARG A 94 -3.73 -4.91 -8.79
N PRO A 95 -3.06 -4.80 -9.95
CA PRO A 95 -1.72 -4.25 -10.01
C PRO A 95 -1.76 -2.75 -9.73
N VAL A 96 -0.78 -2.29 -8.96
CA VAL A 96 -0.53 -0.90 -8.57
C VAL A 96 0.97 -0.67 -8.71
N ASP A 97 1.36 0.36 -9.47
CA ASP A 97 2.76 0.75 -9.56
C ASP A 97 3.18 1.58 -8.34
N PHE A 98 4.34 1.23 -7.76
CA PHE A 98 5.04 2.05 -6.77
C PHE A 98 6.48 2.30 -7.21
N GLY A 99 6.65 3.31 -8.08
CA GLY A 99 7.98 3.76 -8.50
C GLY A 99 8.69 2.70 -9.35
N GLY A 100 7.98 2.04 -10.26
CA GLY A 100 8.49 0.98 -11.13
C GLY A 100 8.44 -0.43 -10.52
N ILE A 101 7.95 -0.58 -9.28
CA ILE A 101 7.74 -1.87 -8.64
C ILE A 101 6.25 -2.17 -8.58
N THR A 102 5.85 -3.34 -9.05
CA THR A 102 4.46 -3.80 -8.99
C THR A 102 4.09 -4.26 -7.58
N TYR A 103 3.04 -3.66 -7.05
CA TYR A 103 2.30 -4.11 -5.88
C TYR A 103 0.91 -4.59 -6.31
N TRP A 104 0.35 -5.49 -5.53
CA TRP A 104 -0.96 -6.07 -5.74
C TRP A 104 -1.88 -5.62 -4.62
N LEU A 105 -2.83 -4.75 -4.97
CA LEU A 105 -3.87 -4.30 -4.07
C LEU A 105 -4.88 -5.41 -3.86
N ARG A 106 -5.05 -5.82 -2.60
CA ARG A 106 -6.07 -6.76 -2.15
C ARG A 106 -7.46 -6.08 -2.13
N GLN A 107 -8.44 -6.70 -2.77
CA GLN A 107 -9.85 -6.27 -2.83
C GLN A 107 -10.79 -7.38 -2.34
#